data_AF-A0A6B3AH82-F1
#
_entry.id   AF-A0A6B3AH82-F1
#
_cell.length_a   1.000
_cell.length_b   1.000
_cell.length_c   1.000
_cell.angle_alpha   90.00
_cell.angle_beta   90.00
_cell.angle_gamma   90.00
#
_symmetry.space_group_name_H-M   'P 1'
#
loop_
_entity.id
_entity.type
_entity.pdbx_description
1 polymer ?
#
loop_
_entity_poly.entity_id
_entity_poly.type
_entity_poly.pdbx_seq_one_letter_code
_entity_poly.pdbx_strand_id
1 'polypeptide(L)'
;MSQIRVPPPVPHAPPLRALLRRYAAGSAVSCAPVDEGLLNRGYRLCTTRGRYFLKHHFDPETADPAAITRQHRATLRLAGLGVPVAPPLPARDGRTVVVVGGHAFALHPWIDGRHRHGGQLSPPQCGRLGALLGAVHHGLERVMPAHGRT
;
A
#
# COMPACT_ATOMS: atom_id res chain seq x y z
N MET A 1 -5.65 42.30 -0.47
CA MET A 1 -4.45 41.45 -0.34
C MET A 1 -4.80 40.25 0.53
N SER A 2 -5.35 39.19 -0.07
CA SER A 2 -5.77 37.98 0.66
C SER A 2 -4.54 37.19 1.07
N GLN A 3 -4.26 37.13 2.37
CA GLN A 3 -3.14 36.37 2.91
C GLN A 3 -3.42 34.88 2.70
N ILE A 4 -2.61 34.24 1.85
CA ILE A 4 -2.55 32.79 1.73
C ILE A 4 -2.09 32.25 3.08
N ARG A 5 -3.04 31.70 3.83
CA ARG A 5 -2.77 31.00 5.09
C ARG A 5 -2.04 29.72 4.73
N VAL A 6 -0.71 29.71 4.89
CA VAL A 6 0.07 28.47 4.79
C VAL A 6 -0.39 27.57 5.94
N PRO A 7 -0.95 26.37 5.66
CA PRO A 7 -1.35 25.45 6.72
C PRO A 7 -0.11 25.05 7.54
N PRO A 8 -0.25 24.78 8.85
CA PRO A 8 0.87 24.32 9.67
C PRO A 8 1.49 23.06 9.06
N PRO A 9 2.82 22.84 9.21
CA PRO A 9 3.47 21.66 8.67
C PRO A 9 2.81 20.41 9.23
N VAL A 10 2.23 19.59 8.34
CA VAL A 10 1.65 18.31 8.70
C VAL A 10 2.80 17.47 9.27
N PRO A 11 2.74 17.03 10.54
CA PRO A 11 3.77 16.15 11.05
C PRO A 11 3.74 14.90 10.16
N HIS A 12 4.86 14.63 9.50
CA HIS A 12 5.07 13.48 8.60
C HIS A 12 4.51 13.59 7.17
N ALA A 13 4.68 14.74 6.51
CA ALA A 13 4.66 14.72 5.03
C ALA A 13 5.75 13.73 4.52
N PRO A 14 5.41 12.76 3.65
CA PRO A 14 6.38 11.77 3.20
C PRO A 14 7.52 12.43 2.41
N PRO A 15 8.77 11.91 2.46
CA PRO A 15 9.92 12.49 1.77
C PRO A 15 9.89 12.18 0.26
N LEU A 16 8.90 12.74 -0.46
CA LEU A 16 8.52 12.38 -1.82
C LEU A 16 9.67 12.43 -2.82
N ARG A 17 10.52 13.47 -2.76
CA ARG A 17 11.67 13.59 -3.66
C ARG A 17 12.65 12.43 -3.46
N ALA A 18 12.91 12.03 -2.22
CA ALA A 18 13.82 10.93 -1.90
C ALA A 18 13.22 9.57 -2.30
N LEU A 19 11.92 9.39 -2.04
CA LEU A 19 11.17 8.18 -2.40
C LEU A 19 11.11 8.00 -3.92
N LEU A 20 10.65 9.00 -4.66
CA LEU A 20 10.42 8.88 -6.10
C LEU A 20 11.70 8.70 -6.92
N ARG A 21 12.87 9.14 -6.43
CA ARG A 21 14.16 8.77 -7.04
C ARG A 21 14.40 7.27 -7.09
N ARG A 22 13.81 6.51 -6.16
CA ARG A 22 13.92 5.04 -6.12
C ARG A 22 12.95 4.35 -7.07
N TYR A 23 11.94 5.03 -7.60
CA TYR A 23 10.92 4.43 -8.45
C TYR A 23 11.03 4.92 -9.91
N ALA A 24 10.49 4.13 -10.84
CA ALA A 24 10.26 4.55 -12.22
C ALA A 24 8.96 5.35 -12.42
N ALA A 25 8.50 6.05 -11.36
CA ALA A 25 7.18 6.69 -11.25
C ALA A 25 7.19 8.20 -11.57
N GLY A 26 8.30 8.78 -12.01
CA GLY A 26 8.38 10.21 -12.33
C GLY A 26 8.43 11.11 -11.09
N SER A 27 8.03 12.37 -11.25
CA SER A 27 8.09 13.40 -10.20
C SER A 27 6.71 13.63 -9.58
N ALA A 28 6.67 13.99 -8.29
CA ALA A 28 5.42 14.26 -7.59
C ALA A 28 4.71 15.50 -8.17
N VAL A 29 3.41 15.37 -8.40
CA VAL A 29 2.49 16.47 -8.78
C VAL A 29 1.64 16.85 -7.57
N SER A 30 1.08 15.88 -6.85
CA SER A 30 0.37 16.10 -5.59
C SER A 30 0.42 14.87 -4.69
N CYS A 31 0.31 15.09 -3.38
CA CYS A 31 0.26 14.03 -2.38
C CYS A 31 -0.72 14.45 -1.29
N ALA A 32 -1.78 13.68 -1.12
CA ALA A 32 -2.81 13.93 -0.12
C ALA A 32 -3.01 12.68 0.73
N PRO A 33 -3.24 12.81 2.04
CA PRO A 33 -3.62 11.67 2.87
C PRO A 33 -4.91 11.01 2.32
N VAL A 34 -5.05 9.72 2.57
CA VAL A 34 -6.30 8.98 2.33
C VAL A 34 -6.96 8.77 3.68
N ASP A 35 -8.17 9.32 3.84
CA ASP A 35 -8.90 9.32 5.12
C ASP A 35 -9.42 7.92 5.52
N GLU A 36 -9.54 7.02 4.54
CA GLU A 36 -10.04 5.65 4.72
C GLU A 36 -8.89 4.67 4.95
N GLY A 37 -8.77 4.16 6.19
CA GLY A 37 -7.79 3.12 6.54
C GLY A 37 -7.45 3.11 8.03
N LEU A 38 -7.86 2.07 8.75
CA LEU A 38 -7.77 2.02 10.23
C LEU A 38 -6.33 2.01 10.78
N LEU A 39 -5.35 1.53 10.00
CA LEU A 39 -4.04 1.11 10.54
C LEU A 39 -2.83 1.63 9.77
N ASN A 40 -3.00 2.37 8.66
CA ASN A 40 -1.86 2.76 7.82
C ASN A 40 -1.97 4.21 7.37
N ARG A 41 -0.89 4.97 7.55
CA ARG A 41 -0.74 6.31 6.95
C ARG A 41 -0.57 6.17 5.44
N GLY A 42 -1.70 6.21 4.75
CA GLY A 42 -1.80 6.09 3.29
C GLY A 42 -1.92 7.46 2.63
N TYR A 43 -1.33 7.59 1.44
CA TYR A 43 -1.40 8.82 0.66
C TYR A 43 -1.75 8.51 -0.79
N ARG A 44 -2.65 9.30 -1.38
CA ARG A 44 -2.85 9.36 -2.82
C ARG A 44 -1.74 10.21 -3.41
N LEU A 45 -0.84 9.59 -4.16
CA LEU A 45 0.29 10.23 -4.82
C LEU A 45 0.03 10.33 -6.32
N CYS A 46 -0.18 11.54 -6.82
CA CYS A 46 -0.18 11.83 -8.25
C CYS A 46 1.24 12.21 -8.67
N THR A 47 1.68 11.67 -9.79
CA THR A 47 2.99 11.93 -10.38
C THR A 47 2.86 12.25 -11.86
N THR A 48 3.97 12.65 -12.49
CA THR A 48 4.06 12.82 -13.94
C THR A 48 3.90 11.51 -14.74
N ARG A 49 3.83 10.34 -14.09
CA ARG A 49 3.66 9.03 -14.76
C ARG A 49 2.45 8.23 -14.30
N GLY A 50 1.61 8.80 -13.43
CA GLY A 50 0.39 8.13 -12.96
C GLY A 50 0.01 8.44 -11.53
N ARG A 51 -0.99 7.68 -11.06
CA ARG A 51 -1.54 7.75 -9.71
C ARG A 51 -1.15 6.49 -8.93
N TYR A 52 -0.75 6.68 -7.69
CA TYR A 52 -0.29 5.61 -6.82
C TYR A 52 -0.86 5.77 -5.41
N PHE A 53 -0.91 4.65 -4.69
CA PHE A 53 -1.09 4.65 -3.26
C PHE A 53 0.28 4.51 -2.59
N LEU A 54 0.72 5.54 -1.86
CA LEU A 54 1.93 5.51 -1.06
C LEU A 54 1.56 5.09 0.36
N LYS A 55 2.12 3.98 0.82
CA LYS A 55 1.93 3.46 2.17
C LYS A 55 3.13 3.78 3.03
N HIS A 56 2.91 4.39 4.19
CA HIS A 56 3.91 4.56 5.25
C HIS A 56 3.67 3.51 6.36
N HIS A 57 4.64 2.63 6.56
CA HIS A 57 4.66 1.69 7.67
C HIS A 57 5.28 2.41 8.87
N PHE A 58 4.44 2.92 9.77
CA PHE A 58 4.86 3.77 10.89
C PHE A 58 4.84 3.06 12.24
N ASP A 59 4.07 1.98 12.37
CA ASP A 59 3.94 1.19 13.59
C ASP A 59 5.22 0.36 13.82
N PRO A 60 5.99 0.62 14.88
CA PRO A 60 7.25 -0.08 15.14
C PRO A 60 7.13 -1.60 15.22
N GLU A 61 5.99 -2.13 15.68
CA GLU A 61 5.78 -3.58 15.81
C GLU A 61 5.61 -4.27 14.46
N THR A 62 5.17 -3.52 13.45
CA THR A 62 4.83 -4.05 12.12
C THR A 62 5.66 -3.42 10.98
N ALA A 63 6.53 -2.47 11.29
CA ALA A 63 7.35 -1.73 10.32
C ALA A 63 8.71 -2.36 9.99
N ASP A 64 9.00 -3.58 10.44
CA ASP A 64 10.22 -4.31 10.04
C ASP A 64 10.24 -4.51 8.50
N PRO A 65 11.25 -3.97 7.78
CA PRO A 65 11.37 -4.13 6.34
C PRO A 65 11.41 -5.58 5.86
N ALA A 66 11.95 -6.52 6.65
CA ALA A 66 12.00 -7.92 6.28
C ALA A 66 10.60 -8.56 6.34
N ALA A 67 9.86 -8.33 7.42
CA ALA A 67 8.46 -8.74 7.54
C ALA A 67 7.59 -8.14 6.42
N ILE A 68 7.73 -6.85 6.12
CA ILE A 68 7.00 -6.19 5.02
C ILE A 68 7.36 -6.82 3.67
N THR A 69 8.65 -7.07 3.42
CA THR A 69 9.09 -7.72 2.17
C THR A 69 8.50 -9.12 2.01
N ARG A 70 8.40 -9.89 3.10
CA ARG A 70 7.72 -11.20 3.09
C ARG A 70 6.24 -11.07 2.74
N GLN A 71 5.54 -10.10 3.33
CA GLN A 71 4.13 -9.81 2.98
C GLN A 71 3.99 -9.43 1.50
N HIS A 72 4.87 -8.57 0.98
CA HIS A 72 4.87 -8.17 -0.43
C HIS A 72 5.07 -9.34 -1.38
N ARG A 73 5.96 -10.29 -1.05
CA ARG A 73 6.13 -11.53 -1.82
C ARG A 73 4.86 -12.38 -1.82
N ALA A 74 4.16 -12.46 -0.68
CA ALA A 74 2.88 -13.15 -0.59
C ALA A 74 1.84 -12.52 -1.52
N THR A 75 1.68 -11.19 -1.45
CA THR A 75 0.74 -10.44 -2.31
C THR A 75 1.07 -10.62 -3.78
N LEU A 76 2.34 -10.57 -4.17
CA LEU A 76 2.76 -10.80 -5.56
C LEU A 76 2.41 -12.21 -6.04
N ARG A 77 2.64 -13.24 -5.20
CA ARG A 77 2.30 -14.62 -5.54
C ARG A 77 0.79 -14.85 -5.61
N LEU A 78 0.01 -14.25 -4.70
CA LEU A 78 -1.45 -14.27 -4.75
C LEU A 78 -1.98 -13.66 -6.06
N ALA A 79 -1.41 -12.54 -6.51
CA ALA A 79 -1.73 -11.96 -7.80
C ALA A 79 -1.44 -12.93 -8.96
N GLY A 80 -0.32 -13.66 -8.89
CA GLY A 80 0.01 -14.73 -9.85
C GLY A 80 -0.97 -15.91 -9.85
N LEU A 81 -1.74 -16.11 -8.77
CA LEU A 81 -2.83 -17.08 -8.70
C LEU A 81 -4.18 -16.52 -9.18
N GLY A 82 -4.23 -15.27 -9.64
CA GLY A 82 -5.45 -14.60 -10.10
C GLY A 82 -6.29 -14.00 -8.97
N VAL A 83 -5.80 -13.95 -7.73
CA VAL A 83 -6.50 -13.28 -6.63
C VAL A 83 -6.43 -11.77 -6.84
N PRO A 84 -7.55 -11.01 -6.77
CA PRO A 84 -7.58 -9.58 -7.03
C PRO A 84 -6.97 -8.78 -5.87
N VAL A 85 -5.64 -8.77 -5.79
CA VAL A 85 -4.84 -8.01 -4.83
C VAL A 85 -4.00 -6.94 -5.53
N ALA A 86 -3.50 -5.96 -4.78
CA ALA A 86 -2.68 -4.85 -5.29
C ALA A 86 -1.21 -5.01 -4.85
N PRO A 87 -0.37 -5.77 -5.59
CA PRO A 87 1.04 -5.91 -5.26
C PRO A 87 1.77 -4.57 -5.33
N PRO A 88 2.81 -4.34 -4.51
CA PRO A 88 3.61 -3.12 -4.56
C PRO A 88 4.42 -3.05 -5.85
N LEU A 89 4.70 -1.82 -6.29
CA LEU A 89 5.63 -1.54 -7.37
C LEU A 89 7.07 -1.84 -6.89
N PRO A 90 7.89 -2.51 -7.70
CA PRO A 90 9.31 -2.59 -7.42
C PRO A 90 9.96 -1.21 -7.60
N ALA A 91 10.89 -0.89 -6.72
CA ALA A 91 11.86 0.17 -6.94
C ALA A 91 12.82 -0.23 -8.07
N ARG A 92 13.65 0.71 -8.50
CA ARG A 92 14.64 0.52 -9.57
C ARG A 92 15.67 -0.56 -9.27
N ASP A 93 15.89 -0.86 -7.99
CA ASP A 93 16.76 -1.93 -7.50
C ASP A 93 16.02 -3.27 -7.28
N GLY A 94 14.75 -3.36 -7.72
CA GLY A 94 13.91 -4.54 -7.56
C GLY A 94 13.28 -4.72 -6.18
N ARG A 95 13.68 -3.94 -5.17
CA ARG A 95 13.09 -4.03 -3.82
C ARG A 95 11.73 -3.37 -3.78
N THR A 96 10.82 -3.87 -2.94
CA THR A 96 9.45 -3.34 -2.82
C THR A 96 9.27 -2.44 -1.58
N VAL A 97 10.28 -2.38 -0.72
CA VAL A 97 10.32 -1.52 0.47
C VAL A 97 11.45 -0.51 0.32
N VAL A 98 11.12 0.77 0.51
CA VAL A 98 12.08 1.87 0.49
C VAL A 98 12.13 2.49 1.88
N VAL A 99 13.31 2.53 2.49
CA VAL A 99 13.53 3.18 3.79
C VAL A 99 14.14 4.56 3.58
N VAL A 100 13.51 5.59 4.13
CA VAL A 100 14.00 6.98 4.11
C VAL A 100 13.84 7.58 5.49
N GLY A 101 14.92 8.12 6.06
CA GLY A 101 14.88 8.74 7.39
C GLY A 101 14.41 7.78 8.49
N GLY A 102 14.77 6.50 8.39
CA GLY A 102 14.34 5.47 9.35
C GLY A 102 12.91 4.94 9.17
N HIS A 103 12.15 5.45 8.20
CA HIS A 103 10.76 5.05 7.96
C HIS A 103 10.62 4.20 6.70
N ALA A 104 9.83 3.13 6.79
CA ALA A 104 9.58 2.20 5.69
C ALA A 104 8.36 2.63 4.87
N PHE A 105 8.52 2.63 3.54
CA PHE A 105 7.49 3.00 2.58
C PHE A 105 7.34 1.96 1.49
N ALA A 106 6.13 1.84 0.96
CA ALA A 106 5.79 1.02 -0.19
C ALA A 106 4.90 1.80 -1.15
N LEU A 107 5.13 1.64 -2.45
CA LEU A 107 4.29 2.25 -3.49
C LEU A 107 3.43 1.16 -4.12
N HIS A 108 2.13 1.38 -4.19
CA HIS A 108 1.15 0.47 -4.80
C HIS A 108 0.45 1.15 -5.98
N PRO A 109 -0.08 0.38 -6.94
CA PRO A 109 -0.95 0.96 -7.95
C PRO A 109 -2.16 1.61 -7.26
N TRP A 110 -2.62 2.74 -7.81
CA TRP A 110 -3.92 3.27 -7.41
C TRP A 110 -5.02 2.38 -8.01
N ILE A 111 -5.93 1.91 -7.17
CA ILE A 111 -7.11 1.15 -7.60
C ILE A 111 -8.30 2.09 -7.57
N ASP A 112 -8.89 2.35 -8.74
CA ASP A 112 -10.10 3.14 -8.82
C ASP A 112 -11.28 2.34 -8.22
N GLY A 113 -12.02 2.99 -7.34
CA GLY A 113 -13.11 2.36 -6.59
C GLY A 113 -13.55 3.23 -5.42
N ARG A 114 -14.53 2.72 -4.67
CA ARG A 114 -14.97 3.33 -3.41
C ARG A 114 -14.87 2.31 -2.29
N HIS A 115 -14.46 2.77 -1.10
CA HIS A 115 -14.59 1.97 0.10
C HIS A 115 -16.08 1.66 0.34
N ARG A 116 -16.40 0.42 0.75
CA ARG A 116 -17.74 0.03 1.18
C ARG A 116 -17.63 -0.48 2.61
N HIS A 117 -18.33 0.16 3.54
CA HIS A 117 -18.49 -0.34 4.90
C HIS A 117 -19.40 -1.57 4.92
N GLY A 118 -19.29 -2.39 5.97
CA GLY A 118 -20.04 -3.66 6.07
C GLY A 118 -21.56 -3.48 5.88
N GLY A 119 -22.14 -2.43 6.45
CA GLY A 119 -23.58 -2.12 6.31
C GLY A 119 -24.03 -1.70 4.90
N GLN A 120 -23.09 -1.47 3.97
CA GLN A 120 -23.39 -1.08 2.59
C GLN A 120 -23.40 -2.28 1.63
N LEU A 121 -23.16 -3.50 2.12
CA LEU A 121 -23.14 -4.71 1.31
C LEU A 121 -24.50 -5.42 1.37
N SER A 122 -25.08 -5.71 0.20
CA SER A 122 -26.25 -6.59 0.10
C SER A 122 -25.86 -8.05 0.36
N PRO A 123 -26.82 -8.95 0.71
CA PRO A 123 -26.49 -10.36 0.95
C PRO A 123 -25.73 -11.04 -0.21
N PRO A 124 -26.07 -10.82 -1.50
CA PRO A 124 -25.25 -11.34 -2.61
C PRO A 124 -23.82 -10.76 -2.68
N GLN A 125 -23.62 -9.50 -2.27
CA GLN A 125 -22.30 -8.88 -2.19
C GLN A 125 -21.47 -9.46 -1.04
N CYS A 126 -22.10 -9.75 0.09
CA CYS A 126 -21.46 -10.47 1.20
C CYS A 126 -21.00 -11.86 0.76
N GLY A 127 -21.82 -12.59 -0.01
CA GLY A 127 -21.43 -13.88 -0.59
C GLY A 127 -20.19 -13.78 -1.48
N ARG A 128 -20.11 -12.76 -2.34
CA ARG A 128 -18.91 -12.52 -3.17
C ARG A 128 -17.68 -12.14 -2.36
N LEU A 129 -17.84 -11.34 -1.31
CA LEU A 129 -16.75 -11.01 -0.39
C LEU A 129 -16.25 -12.27 0.33
N GLY A 130 -17.15 -13.13 0.79
CA GLY A 130 -16.80 -14.41 1.42
C GLY A 130 -16.05 -15.34 0.47
N ALA A 131 -16.50 -15.47 -0.79
CA ALA A 131 -15.80 -16.24 -1.81
C ALA A 131 -14.38 -15.70 -2.08
N LEU A 132 -14.22 -14.37 -2.15
CA LEU A 132 -12.92 -13.73 -2.29
C LEU A 132 -12.01 -14.00 -1.10
N LEU A 133 -12.52 -13.90 0.13
CA LEU A 133 -11.76 -14.21 1.34
C LEU A 133 -11.32 -15.68 1.37
N GLY A 134 -12.20 -16.61 0.97
CA GLY A 134 -11.83 -18.03 0.81
C GLY A 134 -10.70 -18.24 -0.19
N ALA A 135 -10.75 -17.56 -1.34
CA ALA A 135 -9.67 -17.59 -2.33
C ALA A 135 -8.35 -17.03 -1.79
N VAL A 136 -8.40 -15.96 -0.98
CA VAL A 136 -7.21 -15.40 -0.31
C VAL A 136 -6.63 -16.41 0.68
N HIS A 137 -7.44 -17.02 1.56
CA HIS A 137 -6.96 -18.00 2.54
C HIS A 137 -6.31 -19.21 1.86
N HIS A 138 -7.01 -19.80 0.89
CA HIS A 138 -6.47 -20.93 0.13
C HIS A 138 -5.20 -20.55 -0.64
N GLY A 139 -5.17 -19.36 -1.23
CA GLY A 139 -3.97 -18.83 -1.89
C GLY A 139 -2.80 -18.68 -0.92
N LEU A 140 -3.04 -18.17 0.30
CA LEU A 140 -2.02 -17.98 1.33
C LEU A 140 -1.38 -19.29 1.76
N GLU A 141 -2.17 -20.36 1.94
CA GLU A 141 -1.66 -21.71 2.24
C GLU A 141 -0.66 -22.20 1.18
N ARG A 142 -0.86 -21.83 -0.09
CA ARG A 142 0.00 -22.24 -1.20
C ARG A 142 1.26 -21.38 -1.35
N VAL A 143 1.17 -20.09 -1.04
CA VAL A 143 2.25 -19.13 -1.34
C VAL A 143 3.13 -18.79 -0.14
N MET A 144 2.64 -19.05 1.06
CA MET A 144 3.36 -18.89 2.31
C MET A 144 3.92 -20.26 2.72
N PRO A 145 5.24 -20.44 2.80
CA PRO A 145 5.78 -21.68 3.33
C PRO A 145 5.32 -21.86 4.78
N ALA A 146 5.02 -23.10 5.17
CA ALA A 146 4.92 -23.45 6.58
C ALA A 146 6.23 -23.04 7.25
N HIS A 147 6.14 -22.27 8.34
CA HIS A 147 7.33 -22.07 9.17
C HIS A 147 7.76 -23.47 9.61
N GLY A 148 8.95 -23.90 9.19
CA GLY A 148 9.58 -25.05 9.81
C GLY A 148 9.59 -24.77 11.30
N ARG A 149 8.90 -25.60 12.09
CA ARG A 149 9.14 -25.67 13.52
C ARG A 149 10.57 -26.17 13.66
N THR A 150 11.51 -25.24 13.83
CA THR A 150 12.85 -25.52 14.38
C THR A 150 12.72 -25.73 15.86
#